data_AF-A0A6G0XEC4-F1
#
_entry.id   AF-A0A6G0XEC4-F1
#
_cell.length_a   1.000
_cell.length_b   1.000
_cell.length_c   1.000
_cell.angle_alpha   90.00
_cell.angle_beta   90.00
_cell.angle_gamma   90.00
#
_symmetry.space_group_name_H-M   'P 1'
#
loop_
_entity.id
_entity.type
_entity.pdbx_description
1 polymer ?
#
loop_
_entity_poly.entity_id
_entity_poly.type
_entity_poly.pdbx_seq_one_letter_code
_entity_poly.pdbx_strand_id
1 'polypeptide(L)'
;MSRPANNPRKKQIKVAEANKQMKNRYDAYLGRLLNTTHPEDDEEDDVSSPVVVCESISKVVFRKWEEKHEGDLWRWEYVPLDANFGRIEIDSLTTAVHAEAGGCLYWTILRQLLNIGGVDVGDTLLDRPSQTHEVGGIPQRADRTMSSRQSVNTFPNVIIEICYLNGSWNTLVAKLHRWIGPETTVQVAIGVQVCTVRRRITPMTPSCSICLRCESELTKRWPACWLLLQH
;
A
#
# COMPACT_ATOMS: atom_id res chain seq x y z
N MET A 1 13.06 39.99 -31.49
CA MET A 1 12.27 38.76 -31.67
C MET A 1 12.72 37.74 -30.64
N SER A 2 11.99 37.63 -29.52
CA SER A 2 12.31 36.69 -28.45
C SER A 2 11.84 35.29 -28.85
N ARG A 3 12.73 34.30 -28.80
CA ARG A 3 12.39 32.89 -29.05
C ARG A 3 11.38 32.42 -27.99
N PRO A 4 10.35 31.63 -28.35
CA PRO A 4 9.51 31.01 -27.34
C PRO A 4 10.34 30.01 -26.54
N ALA A 5 10.28 30.10 -25.22
CA ALA A 5 10.83 29.08 -24.33
C ALA A 5 10.17 27.73 -24.67
N ASN A 6 10.98 26.72 -24.96
CA ASN A 6 10.51 25.35 -25.13
C ASN A 6 9.74 24.95 -23.86
N ASN A 7 8.43 24.77 -23.99
CA ASN A 7 7.60 24.18 -22.95
C ASN A 7 8.24 22.82 -22.59
N PRO A 8 8.60 22.54 -21.32
CA PRO A 8 9.20 21.27 -20.98
C PRO A 8 8.18 20.19 -21.34
N ARG A 9 8.52 19.33 -22.30
CA ARG A 9 7.68 18.20 -22.71
C ARG A 9 7.28 17.47 -21.43
N LYS A 10 5.98 17.46 -21.10
CA LYS A 10 5.44 16.64 -20.01
C LYS A 10 5.89 15.20 -20.26
N LYS A 11 6.90 14.75 -19.51
CA LYS A 11 7.40 13.38 -19.62
C LYS A 11 6.33 12.49 -19.00
N GLN A 12 5.59 11.80 -19.87
CA GLN A 12 4.70 10.72 -19.51
C GLN A 12 5.27 9.47 -20.15
N ILE A 13 5.64 8.48 -19.34
CA ILE A 13 6.02 7.17 -19.85
C ILE A 13 4.76 6.32 -19.96
N LYS A 14 4.77 5.36 -20.90
CA LYS A 14 3.66 4.41 -21.02
C LYS A 14 3.64 3.50 -19.80
N VAL A 15 2.45 3.16 -19.31
CA VAL A 15 2.24 2.22 -18.19
C VAL A 15 2.99 0.90 -18.39
N ALA A 16 2.92 0.32 -19.59
CA ALA A 16 3.66 -0.90 -19.93
C ALA A 16 5.20 -0.73 -19.82
N GLU A 17 5.71 0.45 -20.15
CA GLU A 17 7.14 0.76 -20.02
C GLU A 17 7.54 0.94 -18.55
N ALA A 18 6.68 1.57 -17.74
CA ALA A 18 6.89 1.69 -16.30
C ALA A 18 6.93 0.30 -15.61
N ASN A 19 5.97 -0.58 -15.94
CA ASN A 19 5.95 -1.96 -15.46
C ASN A 19 7.20 -2.74 -15.90
N LYS A 20 7.65 -2.56 -17.15
CA LYS A 20 8.88 -3.18 -17.66
C LYS A 20 10.11 -2.70 -16.91
N GLN A 21 10.24 -1.40 -16.67
CA GLN A 21 11.35 -0.83 -15.91
C GLN A 21 11.38 -1.36 -14.48
N MET A 22 10.24 -1.41 -13.81
CA MET A 22 10.12 -1.99 -12.48
C MET A 22 10.50 -3.47 -12.46
N LYS A 23 10.05 -4.25 -13.45
CA LYS A 23 10.39 -5.68 -13.55
C LYS A 23 11.89 -5.89 -13.72
N ASN A 24 12.53 -5.14 -14.61
CA ASN A 24 13.97 -5.24 -14.83
C ASN A 24 14.76 -4.93 -13.55
N ARG A 25 14.31 -3.95 -12.75
CA ARG A 25 14.94 -3.61 -11.46
C ARG A 25 14.77 -4.74 -10.44
N TYR A 26 13.57 -5.32 -10.36
CA TYR A 26 13.30 -6.47 -9.49
C TYR A 26 14.15 -7.69 -9.87
N ASP A 27 14.22 -8.03 -11.16
CA ASP A 27 15.00 -9.17 -11.64
C ASP A 27 16.51 -8.96 -11.35
N ALA A 28 17.01 -7.73 -11.51
CA ALA A 28 18.39 -7.37 -11.15
C ALA A 28 18.66 -7.51 -9.64
N TYR A 29 17.70 -7.13 -8.80
CA TYR A 29 17.79 -7.31 -7.35
C TYR A 29 17.78 -8.78 -6.95
N LEU A 30 16.87 -9.58 -7.49
CA LEU A 30 16.87 -11.02 -7.24
C LEU A 30 18.20 -11.66 -7.64
N GLY A 31 18.78 -11.23 -8.76
CA GLY A 31 20.11 -11.68 -9.19
C GLY A 31 21.21 -11.32 -8.20
N ARG A 32 21.14 -10.17 -7.52
CA ARG A 32 22.09 -9.80 -6.45
C ARG A 32 21.84 -10.60 -5.18
N LEU A 33 20.58 -10.70 -4.75
CA LEU A 33 20.18 -11.40 -3.53
C LEU A 33 20.61 -12.87 -3.56
N LEU A 34 20.39 -13.56 -4.67
CA LEU A 34 20.80 -14.96 -4.86
C LEU A 34 22.33 -15.16 -4.86
N ASN A 35 23.11 -14.10 -5.12
CA ASN A 35 24.57 -14.16 -5.18
C ASN A 35 25.24 -13.59 -3.91
N THR A 36 24.48 -13.08 -2.94
CA THR A 36 25.03 -12.45 -1.74
C THR A 36 25.10 -13.48 -0.61
N THR A 37 26.29 -13.71 -0.06
CA THR A 37 26.54 -14.71 0.99
C THR A 37 26.21 -14.24 2.42
N HIS A 38 25.89 -12.96 2.62
CA HIS A 38 25.39 -12.41 3.88
C HIS A 38 24.71 -11.06 3.64
N PRO A 39 23.37 -10.94 3.75
CA PRO A 39 22.73 -9.63 3.81
C PRO A 39 23.06 -8.97 5.15
N GLU A 40 23.51 -7.72 5.15
CA GLU A 40 23.68 -6.93 6.37
C GLU A 40 22.30 -6.63 6.97
N ASP A 41 22.15 -6.84 8.28
CA ASP A 41 20.86 -6.92 9.00
C ASP A 41 20.07 -5.60 9.13
N ASP A 42 20.68 -4.47 8.76
CA ASP A 42 20.23 -3.13 9.16
C ASP A 42 19.86 -2.19 8.01
N GLU A 43 20.04 -2.61 6.75
CA GLU A 43 19.65 -1.82 5.58
C GLU A 43 18.18 -2.14 5.21
N GLU A 44 17.34 -1.10 5.03
CA GLU A 44 16.09 -1.30 4.28
C GLU A 44 16.46 -1.86 2.89
N ASP A 45 15.66 -2.78 2.35
CA ASP A 45 15.84 -3.27 0.98
C ASP A 45 15.56 -2.13 -0.03
N ASP A 46 16.39 -1.08 -0.07
CA ASP A 46 16.27 0.05 -0.99
C ASP A 46 16.74 -0.38 -2.38
N VAL A 47 15.83 -1.04 -3.09
CA VAL A 47 16.13 -1.65 -4.37
C VAL A 47 16.17 -0.61 -5.50
N SER A 48 15.52 0.55 -5.37
CA SER A 48 15.53 1.67 -6.34
C SER A 48 14.58 2.80 -5.98
N SER A 49 14.86 4.02 -6.45
CA SER A 49 13.90 5.15 -6.46
C SER A 49 12.61 4.81 -7.25
N PRO A 50 11.44 5.34 -6.86
CA PRO A 50 10.17 5.09 -7.55
C PRO A 50 10.23 5.38 -9.06
N VAL A 51 9.45 4.64 -9.86
CA VAL A 51 9.28 4.94 -11.28
C VAL A 51 8.18 5.98 -11.46
N VAL A 52 8.56 7.17 -11.94
CA VAL A 52 7.60 8.24 -12.23
C VAL A 52 6.92 7.97 -13.58
N VAL A 53 5.61 7.69 -13.54
CA VAL A 53 4.79 7.44 -14.73
C VAL A 53 4.42 8.76 -15.41
N CYS A 54 4.08 9.77 -14.60
CA CYS A 54 3.71 11.09 -15.07
C CYS A 54 4.22 12.15 -14.10
N GLU A 55 5.09 13.04 -14.58
CA GLU A 55 5.72 14.09 -13.76
C GLU A 55 4.75 15.18 -13.29
N SER A 56 3.61 15.38 -13.98
CA SER A 56 2.65 16.43 -13.64
C SER A 56 1.27 16.11 -14.21
N ILE A 57 0.32 15.88 -13.31
CA ILE A 57 -1.07 15.55 -13.63
C ILE A 57 -2.02 16.20 -12.62
N SER A 58 -3.12 16.77 -13.12
CA SER A 58 -4.19 17.29 -12.25
C SER A 58 -5.05 16.15 -11.73
N LYS A 59 -5.71 16.33 -10.58
CA LYS A 59 -6.57 15.29 -9.98
C LYS A 59 -7.68 14.81 -10.93
N VAL A 60 -8.27 15.71 -11.71
CA VAL A 60 -9.31 15.38 -12.69
C VAL A 60 -8.77 14.49 -13.81
N VAL A 61 -7.57 14.79 -14.31
CA VAL A 61 -6.93 13.99 -15.36
C VAL A 61 -6.42 12.66 -14.78
N PHE A 62 -5.97 12.67 -13.53
CA PHE A 62 -5.57 11.48 -12.80
C PHE A 62 -6.71 10.46 -12.69
N ARG A 63 -7.91 10.88 -12.29
CA ARG A 63 -9.08 9.97 -12.21
C ARG A 63 -9.41 9.30 -13.55
N LYS A 64 -9.38 10.07 -14.65
CA LYS A 64 -9.56 9.52 -16.00
C LYS A 64 -8.44 8.58 -16.42
N TRP A 65 -7.21 8.86 -15.98
CA TRP A 65 -6.07 7.98 -16.21
C TRP A 65 -6.23 6.67 -15.44
N GLU A 66 -6.65 6.74 -14.18
CA GLU A 66 -6.90 5.60 -13.31
C GLU A 66 -7.98 4.68 -13.89
N GLU A 67 -9.15 5.22 -14.25
CA GLU A 67 -10.25 4.48 -14.89
C GLU A 67 -9.79 3.77 -16.18
N LYS A 68 -8.94 4.42 -16.97
CA LYS A 68 -8.42 3.85 -18.22
C LYS A 68 -7.42 2.71 -17.98
N HIS A 69 -6.72 2.72 -16.86
CA HIS A 69 -5.64 1.80 -16.53
C HIS A 69 -5.98 0.88 -15.37
N GLU A 70 -7.27 0.74 -15.05
CA GLU A 70 -7.75 -0.19 -14.04
C GLU A 70 -7.32 -1.62 -14.41
N GLY A 71 -6.60 -2.28 -13.50
CA GLY A 71 -6.06 -3.62 -13.71
C GLY A 71 -4.70 -3.67 -14.45
N ASP A 72 -4.32 -2.63 -15.19
CA ASP A 72 -3.01 -2.53 -15.84
C ASP A 72 -1.89 -2.19 -14.84
N LEU A 73 -2.25 -1.40 -13.82
CA LEU A 73 -1.33 -0.91 -12.82
C LEU A 73 -1.97 -0.91 -11.43
N TRP A 74 -1.53 -1.85 -10.60
CA TRP A 74 -2.16 -2.11 -9.31
C TRP A 74 -1.63 -1.23 -8.17
N ARG A 75 -0.40 -0.72 -8.30
CA ARG A 75 0.33 -0.05 -7.20
C ARG A 75 0.93 1.26 -7.67
N TRP A 76 0.07 2.25 -7.84
CA TRP A 76 0.48 3.64 -8.06
C TRP A 76 0.26 4.45 -6.78
N GLU A 77 1.02 5.51 -6.63
CA GLU A 77 0.83 6.55 -5.62
C GLU A 77 0.68 7.91 -6.31
N TYR A 78 -0.32 8.69 -5.86
CA TYR A 78 -0.45 10.08 -6.27
C TYR A 78 0.35 10.95 -5.28
N VAL A 79 1.47 11.49 -5.74
CA VAL A 79 2.33 12.36 -4.92
C VAL A 79 1.98 13.82 -5.24
N PRO A 80 1.40 14.57 -4.28
CA PRO A 80 1.09 15.98 -4.51
C PRO A 80 2.37 16.80 -4.74
N LEU A 81 2.33 17.67 -5.75
CA LEU A 81 3.38 18.66 -6.01
C LEU A 81 2.95 20.04 -5.54
N ASP A 82 1.67 20.35 -5.75
CA ASP A 82 1.00 21.56 -5.29
C ASP A 82 -0.50 21.28 -5.07
N ALA A 83 -1.30 22.33 -4.82
CA ALA A 83 -2.73 22.22 -4.55
C ALA A 83 -3.55 21.59 -5.71
N ASN A 84 -3.08 21.74 -6.94
CA ASN A 84 -3.81 21.39 -8.17
C ASN A 84 -3.17 20.22 -8.93
N PHE A 85 -1.85 20.02 -8.77
CA PHE A 85 -1.06 19.05 -9.50
C PHE A 85 -0.29 18.11 -8.58
N GLY A 86 -0.08 16.91 -9.10
CA GLY A 86 0.75 15.88 -8.50
C GLY A 86 1.48 15.10 -9.58
N ARG A 87 2.17 14.07 -9.17
CA ARG A 87 2.81 13.09 -10.05
C ARG A 87 2.35 11.68 -9.70
N ILE A 88 2.43 10.78 -10.67
CA ILE A 88 2.13 9.37 -10.47
C ILE A 88 3.45 8.63 -10.32
N GLU A 89 3.64 8.00 -9.17
CA GLU A 89 4.77 7.14 -8.88
C GLU A 89 4.34 5.69 -8.78
N ILE A 90 5.28 4.80 -9.08
CA ILE A 90 5.19 3.37 -8.79
C ILE A 90 6.35 3.06 -7.89
N ASP A 91 6.05 2.86 -6.61
CA ASP A 91 7.05 2.46 -5.63
C ASP A 91 7.36 0.97 -5.74
N SER A 92 6.38 0.14 -6.10
CA SER A 92 6.50 -1.30 -5.94
C SER A 92 5.75 -2.09 -7.02
N LEU A 93 6.27 -3.27 -7.34
CA LEU A 93 5.51 -4.26 -8.11
C LEU A 93 4.61 -5.05 -7.17
N THR A 94 3.48 -5.53 -7.71
CA THR A 94 2.76 -6.64 -7.08
C THR A 94 3.60 -7.90 -7.31
N THR A 95 4.49 -8.20 -6.36
CA THR A 95 5.26 -9.45 -6.37
C THR A 95 4.44 -10.56 -5.72
N ALA A 96 4.82 -11.83 -5.95
CA ALA A 96 4.21 -12.94 -5.23
C ALA A 96 4.34 -12.79 -3.70
N VAL A 97 5.49 -12.30 -3.21
CA VAL A 97 5.74 -12.02 -1.79
C VAL A 97 4.77 -10.97 -1.25
N HIS A 98 4.55 -9.90 -2.02
CA HIS A 98 3.61 -8.85 -1.65
C HIS A 98 2.16 -9.36 -1.59
N ALA A 99 1.73 -10.06 -2.64
CA ALA A 99 0.39 -10.62 -2.72
C ALA A 99 0.13 -11.64 -1.60
N GLU A 100 1.13 -12.48 -1.30
CA GLU A 100 1.09 -13.48 -0.24
C GLU A 100 1.01 -12.81 1.13
N ALA A 101 1.87 -11.82 1.41
CA ALA A 101 1.86 -11.11 2.69
C ALA A 101 0.50 -10.45 2.97
N GLY A 102 -0.09 -9.80 1.96
CA GLY A 102 -1.43 -9.21 2.06
C GLY A 102 -2.54 -10.25 2.21
N GLY A 103 -2.49 -11.31 1.42
CA GLY A 103 -3.45 -12.41 1.47
C GLY A 103 -3.44 -13.13 2.80
N CYS A 104 -2.28 -13.56 3.27
CA CYS A 104 -2.09 -14.22 4.56
C CYS A 104 -2.59 -13.35 5.72
N LEU A 105 -2.27 -12.06 5.72
CA LEU A 105 -2.71 -11.16 6.79
C LEU A 105 -4.24 -10.98 6.77
N TYR A 106 -4.81 -10.73 5.58
CA TYR A 106 -6.26 -10.65 5.40
C TYR A 106 -6.97 -11.90 5.94
N TRP A 107 -6.52 -13.09 5.52
CA TRP A 107 -7.12 -14.36 5.95
C TRP A 107 -6.94 -14.61 7.43
N THR A 108 -5.82 -14.18 8.03
CA THR A 108 -5.58 -14.30 9.46
C THR A 108 -6.55 -13.44 10.26
N ILE A 109 -6.75 -12.18 9.85
CA ILE A 109 -7.70 -11.26 10.48
C ILE A 109 -9.11 -11.82 10.35
N LEU A 110 -9.52 -12.22 9.14
CA LEU A 110 -10.83 -12.80 8.89
C LEU A 110 -11.06 -14.07 9.74
N ARG A 111 -10.08 -14.99 9.79
CA ARG A 111 -10.17 -16.20 10.61
C ARG A 111 -10.26 -15.86 12.10
N GLN A 112 -9.52 -14.88 12.60
CA GLN A 112 -9.64 -14.48 14.01
C GLN A 112 -11.02 -13.88 14.31
N LEU A 113 -11.55 -13.04 13.43
CA LEU A 113 -12.89 -12.47 13.58
C LEU A 113 -13.96 -13.55 13.63
N LEU A 114 -13.92 -14.54 12.72
CA LEU A 114 -14.83 -15.68 12.71
C LEU A 114 -14.78 -16.52 14.00
N ASN A 115 -13.64 -16.50 14.71
CA ASN A 115 -13.44 -17.27 15.93
C ASN A 115 -13.74 -16.48 17.22
N ILE A 116 -13.95 -15.16 17.15
CA ILE A 116 -14.32 -14.35 18.32
C ILE A 116 -15.81 -14.57 18.61
N GLY A 117 -16.10 -15.38 19.63
CA GLY A 117 -17.44 -15.51 20.22
C GLY A 117 -18.37 -16.53 19.56
N GLY A 118 -17.88 -17.34 18.61
CA GLY A 118 -18.70 -18.39 17.97
C GLY A 118 -19.86 -17.86 17.12
N VAL A 119 -19.86 -16.57 16.81
CA VAL A 119 -20.81 -15.93 15.92
C VAL A 119 -20.21 -15.96 14.52
N ASP A 120 -20.98 -16.35 13.51
CA ASP A 120 -20.55 -16.29 12.12
C ASP A 120 -20.44 -14.82 11.67
N VAL A 121 -19.26 -14.25 11.86
CA VAL A 121 -18.92 -12.88 11.44
C VAL A 121 -18.68 -12.81 9.92
N GLY A 122 -18.79 -13.93 9.19
CA GLY A 122 -18.60 -14.02 7.75
C GLY A 122 -19.53 -13.10 6.96
N ASP A 123 -20.66 -12.72 7.55
CA ASP A 123 -21.59 -11.73 6.99
C ASP A 123 -21.30 -10.28 7.37
N THR A 124 -20.34 -10.03 8.28
CA THR A 124 -20.09 -8.70 8.87
C THR A 124 -18.92 -7.97 8.23
N LEU A 125 -17.89 -8.68 7.73
CA LEU A 125 -16.76 -8.08 7.03
C LEU A 125 -16.47 -8.88 5.76
N LEU A 126 -16.63 -8.23 4.61
CA LEU A 126 -16.35 -8.82 3.31
C LEU A 126 -15.07 -8.26 2.72
N ASP A 127 -14.39 -9.11 1.94
CA ASP A 127 -13.36 -8.66 1.02
C ASP A 127 -13.98 -7.62 0.08
N ARG A 128 -13.31 -6.50 -0.07
CA ARG A 128 -13.74 -5.42 -0.93
C ARG A 128 -12.62 -5.13 -1.92
N PRO A 129 -12.95 -4.98 -3.22
CA PRO A 129 -11.99 -4.44 -4.17
C PRO A 129 -11.46 -3.11 -3.64
N SER A 130 -10.14 -2.96 -3.62
CA SER A 130 -9.52 -1.72 -3.18
C SER A 130 -9.91 -0.58 -4.11
N GLN A 131 -10.73 0.33 -3.60
CA GLN A 131 -11.14 1.55 -4.29
C GLN A 131 -10.22 2.71 -3.95
N THR A 132 -10.17 3.69 -4.83
CA THR A 132 -9.47 4.95 -4.57
C THR A 132 -10.38 5.90 -3.83
N HIS A 133 -9.85 6.44 -2.74
CA HIS A 133 -10.53 7.44 -1.92
C HIS A 133 -9.73 8.74 -1.90
N GLU A 134 -10.42 9.87 -1.75
CA GLU A 134 -9.77 11.13 -1.41
C GLU A 134 -9.57 11.17 0.11
N VAL A 135 -8.31 11.13 0.55
CA VAL A 135 -7.93 11.16 1.96
C VAL A 135 -7.14 12.43 2.21
N GLY A 136 -7.70 13.40 2.93
CA GLY A 136 -7.07 14.71 3.12
C GLY A 136 -6.78 15.43 1.79
N GLY A 137 -7.67 15.24 0.80
CA GLY A 137 -7.51 15.76 -0.56
C GLY A 137 -6.41 15.10 -1.40
N ILE A 138 -5.94 13.91 -1.03
CA ILE A 138 -4.98 13.13 -1.81
C ILE A 138 -5.67 11.83 -2.26
N PRO A 139 -5.70 11.51 -3.57
CA PRO A 139 -6.13 10.21 -4.04
C PRO A 139 -5.24 9.10 -3.47
N GLN A 140 -5.85 8.17 -2.75
CA GLN A 140 -5.14 7.07 -2.08
C GLN A 140 -5.91 5.76 -2.23
N ARG A 141 -5.19 4.67 -2.46
CA ARG A 141 -5.73 3.31 -2.57
C ARG A 141 -4.95 2.38 -1.66
N ALA A 142 -5.66 1.52 -0.94
CA ALA A 142 -5.04 0.50 -0.09
C ALA A 142 -4.75 -0.79 -0.85
N ASP A 143 -3.80 -1.60 -0.39
CA ASP A 143 -3.53 -2.90 -1.02
C ASP A 143 -4.68 -3.90 -0.81
N ARG A 144 -5.26 -3.89 0.39
CA ARG A 144 -6.47 -4.67 0.73
C ARG A 144 -7.38 -3.87 1.63
N THR A 145 -8.67 -4.15 1.53
CA THR A 145 -9.70 -3.52 2.35
C THR A 145 -10.71 -4.53 2.86
N MET A 146 -11.24 -4.29 4.05
CA MET A 146 -12.38 -5.03 4.60
C MET A 146 -13.45 -4.02 5.00
N SER A 147 -14.69 -4.28 4.60
CA SER A 147 -15.82 -3.42 4.97
C SER A 147 -17.07 -4.22 5.27
N SER A 148 -17.96 -3.62 6.04
CA SER A 148 -19.28 -4.22 6.28
C SER A 148 -20.16 -4.23 5.02
N ARG A 149 -21.09 -5.18 4.91
CA ARG A 149 -22.03 -5.28 3.78
C ARG A 149 -22.80 -3.97 3.51
N GLN A 150 -23.10 -3.20 4.56
CA GLN A 150 -23.92 -1.98 4.48
C GLN A 150 -23.16 -0.73 3.99
N SER A 151 -21.83 -0.82 3.81
CA SER A 151 -20.93 0.32 3.58
C SER A 151 -20.61 0.58 2.09
N VAL A 152 -21.55 0.32 1.19
CA VAL A 152 -21.31 0.58 -0.25
C VAL A 152 -21.15 2.09 -0.47
N ASN A 153 -19.93 2.53 -0.79
CA ASN A 153 -19.49 3.92 -1.04
C ASN A 153 -18.97 4.73 0.16
N THR A 154 -18.66 4.10 1.30
CA THR A 154 -17.93 4.76 2.39
C THR A 154 -16.48 4.27 2.47
N PHE A 155 -15.65 4.92 3.28
CA PHE A 155 -14.33 4.38 3.58
C PHE A 155 -14.43 2.95 4.15
N PRO A 156 -13.45 2.09 3.86
CA PRO A 156 -13.40 0.76 4.42
C PRO A 156 -13.21 0.79 5.94
N ASN A 157 -13.70 -0.23 6.64
CA ASN A 157 -13.54 -0.35 8.09
C ASN A 157 -12.09 -0.68 8.45
N VAL A 158 -11.48 -1.59 7.69
CA VAL A 158 -10.10 -2.05 7.86
C VAL A 158 -9.35 -1.85 6.55
N ILE A 159 -8.16 -1.27 6.63
CA ILE A 159 -7.20 -1.22 5.52
C ILE A 159 -5.93 -1.96 5.88
N ILE A 160 -5.33 -2.58 4.86
CA ILE A 160 -4.03 -3.23 4.95
C ILE A 160 -3.15 -2.65 3.85
N GLU A 161 -1.96 -2.22 4.24
CA GLU A 161 -0.93 -1.66 3.37
C GLU A 161 0.34 -2.47 3.58
N ILE A 162 1.00 -2.85 2.49
CA ILE A 162 2.21 -3.67 2.53
C ILE A 162 3.33 -2.93 1.81
N CYS A 163 4.38 -2.66 2.56
CA CYS A 163 5.63 -2.10 2.11
C CYS A 163 6.62 -3.23 1.81
N TYR A 164 7.16 -3.29 0.59
CA TYR A 164 8.13 -4.32 0.19
C TYR A 164 9.18 -3.71 -0.74
N LEU A 165 10.45 -4.09 -0.55
CA LEU A 165 11.61 -3.57 -1.29
C LEU A 165 11.67 -2.03 -1.23
N ASN A 166 11.50 -1.35 -2.37
CA ASN A 166 11.55 0.11 -2.54
C ASN A 166 10.57 0.92 -1.66
N GLY A 167 9.65 0.27 -0.97
CA GLY A 167 8.78 0.95 -0.03
C GLY A 167 9.57 1.39 1.21
N SER A 168 9.40 2.65 1.62
CA SER A 168 9.94 3.12 2.90
C SER A 168 8.93 2.93 4.03
N TRP A 169 9.42 2.52 5.20
CA TRP A 169 8.61 2.46 6.43
C TRP A 169 7.93 3.80 6.75
N ASN A 170 8.64 4.90 6.56
CA ASN A 170 8.12 6.23 6.88
C ASN A 170 6.99 6.63 5.93
N THR A 171 7.09 6.28 4.64
CA THR A 171 6.04 6.50 3.65
C THR A 171 4.81 5.67 3.99
N LEU A 172 5.00 4.40 4.35
CA LEU A 172 3.92 3.52 4.83
C LEU A 172 3.22 4.12 6.06
N VAL A 173 3.97 4.49 7.10
CA VAL A 173 3.43 5.08 8.33
C VAL A 173 2.66 6.37 8.04
N ALA A 174 3.20 7.25 7.19
CA ALA A 174 2.51 8.48 6.77
C ALA A 174 1.19 8.17 6.03
N LYS A 175 1.16 7.12 5.20
CA LYS A 175 -0.04 6.65 4.51
C LYS A 175 -1.11 6.14 5.48
N LEU A 176 -0.71 5.37 6.49
CA LEU A 176 -1.61 4.88 7.54
C LEU A 176 -2.17 6.04 8.39
N HIS A 177 -1.34 7.01 8.76
CA HIS A 177 -1.80 8.19 9.49
C HIS A 177 -2.86 8.99 8.73
N ARG A 178 -2.72 9.09 7.40
CA ARG A 178 -3.78 9.68 6.56
C ARG A 178 -5.05 8.83 6.63
N TRP A 179 -4.93 7.51 6.51
CA TRP A 179 -6.08 6.62 6.60
C TRP A 179 -6.84 6.73 7.92
N ILE A 180 -6.17 6.85 9.07
CA ILE A 180 -6.83 7.05 10.38
C ILE A 180 -7.06 8.53 10.75
N GLY A 181 -6.91 9.42 9.77
CA GLY A 181 -7.14 10.85 9.96
C GLY A 181 -8.62 11.17 10.21
N PRO A 182 -8.92 12.37 10.73
CA PRO A 182 -10.27 12.77 11.12
C PRO A 182 -11.25 12.89 9.94
N GLU A 183 -10.76 12.92 8.71
CA GLU A 183 -11.58 13.01 7.49
C GLU A 183 -12.05 11.66 6.95
N THR A 184 -11.66 10.55 7.58
CA THR A 184 -12.06 9.20 7.17
C THR A 184 -12.96 8.53 8.19
N THR A 185 -13.57 7.40 7.81
CA THR A 185 -14.28 6.50 8.74
C THR A 185 -13.53 5.17 8.94
N VAL A 186 -12.25 5.12 8.56
CA VAL A 186 -11.41 3.92 8.76
C VAL A 186 -11.21 3.70 10.26
N GLN A 187 -11.49 2.49 10.72
CA GLN A 187 -11.39 2.13 12.14
C GLN A 187 -10.05 1.48 12.47
N VAL A 188 -9.49 0.74 11.52
CA VAL A 188 -8.21 0.05 11.69
C VAL A 188 -7.38 0.19 10.41
N ALA A 189 -6.13 0.61 10.58
CA ALA A 189 -5.14 0.66 9.51
C ALA A 189 -3.94 -0.20 9.90
N ILE A 190 -3.57 -1.16 9.06
CA ILE A 190 -2.48 -2.08 9.34
C ILE A 190 -1.40 -1.92 8.28
N GLY A 191 -0.21 -1.52 8.70
CA GLY A 191 0.98 -1.51 7.86
C GLY A 191 1.84 -2.74 8.11
N VAL A 192 2.30 -3.37 7.03
CA VAL A 192 3.28 -4.45 7.07
C VAL A 192 4.46 -4.06 6.20
N GLN A 193 5.66 -4.02 6.77
CA GLN A 193 6.89 -3.98 5.99
C GLN A 193 7.48 -5.38 5.95
N VAL A 194 7.61 -5.90 4.74
CA VAL A 194 8.32 -7.14 4.45
C VAL A 194 9.74 -6.74 4.03
N CYS A 195 10.74 -7.19 4.76
CA CYS A 195 12.14 -7.17 4.35
C CYS A 195 12.62 -8.61 4.21
N THR A 196 13.70 -8.80 3.47
CA THR A 196 14.36 -10.11 3.32
C THR A 196 14.78 -10.73 4.66
N VAL A 197 15.12 -9.89 5.65
CA VAL A 197 15.65 -10.36 6.94
C VAL A 197 14.72 -10.09 8.13
N ARG A 198 13.81 -9.10 8.02
CA ARG A 198 12.92 -8.67 9.11
C ARG A 198 11.50 -8.41 8.62
N ARG A 199 10.51 -8.62 9.49
CA ARG A 199 9.15 -8.15 9.26
C ARG A 199 8.78 -7.15 10.34
N ARG A 200 8.28 -5.99 9.93
CA ARG A 200 7.74 -4.97 10.83
C ARG A 200 6.26 -4.82 10.58
N ILE A 201 5.49 -4.72 11.65
CA ILE A 201 4.04 -4.60 11.60
C ILE A 201 3.64 -3.45 12.51
N THR A 202 2.82 -2.53 12.02
CA THR A 202 2.26 -1.45 12.82
C THR A 202 0.73 -1.41 12.63
N PRO A 203 -0.04 -1.74 13.67
CA PRO A 203 -1.47 -1.46 13.71
C PRO A 203 -1.70 -0.02 14.19
N MET A 204 -2.67 0.66 13.58
CA MET A 204 -3.12 1.99 13.99
C MET A 204 -4.64 2.01 14.13
N THR A 205 -5.11 2.72 15.15
CA THR A 205 -6.53 2.99 15.39
C THR A 205 -6.73 4.49 15.64
N PRO A 206 -7.90 5.07 15.28
CA PRO A 206 -8.21 6.46 15.60
C PRO A 206 -8.11 6.71 17.10
N SER A 207 -7.59 7.89 17.48
CA SER A 207 -7.48 8.29 18.87
C SER A 207 -8.87 8.50 19.48
N CYS A 208 -9.37 7.50 20.21
CA CYS A 208 -10.57 7.59 21.02
C CYS A 208 -10.31 6.99 22.40
N SER A 209 -10.83 7.62 23.45
CA SER A 209 -10.60 7.28 24.87
C SER A 209 -11.00 5.85 25.28
N ILE A 210 -11.63 5.09 24.39
CA ILE A 210 -12.09 3.70 24.60
C ILE A 210 -11.11 2.66 24.00
N CYS A 211 -10.22 3.03 23.07
CA CYS A 211 -9.49 2.07 22.22
C CYS A 211 -8.12 1.59 22.73
N LEU A 212 -7.58 2.18 23.81
CA LEU A 212 -6.23 1.88 24.34
C LEU A 212 -6.00 0.42 24.80
N ARG A 213 -7.05 -0.41 24.87
CA ARG A 213 -6.92 -1.83 25.30
C ARG A 213 -6.54 -2.80 24.17
N CYS A 214 -6.82 -2.48 22.90
CA CYS A 214 -6.61 -3.39 21.76
C CYS A 214 -5.15 -3.48 21.27
N GLU A 215 -4.37 -2.40 21.39
CA GLU A 215 -2.98 -2.34 20.89
C GLU A 215 -2.05 -3.36 21.57
N SER A 216 -2.32 -3.69 22.84
CA SER A 216 -1.46 -4.58 23.65
C SER A 216 -1.70 -6.09 23.43
N GLU A 217 -2.83 -6.49 22.84
CA GLU A 217 -3.15 -7.90 22.55
C GLU A 217 -2.75 -8.33 21.13
N LEU A 218 -2.86 -7.43 20.14
CA LEU A 218 -2.53 -7.70 18.75
C LEU A 218 -1.03 -7.99 18.54
N THR A 219 -0.16 -7.26 19.25
CA THR A 219 1.31 -7.46 19.22
C THR A 219 1.76 -8.78 19.84
N LYS A 220 0.96 -9.39 20.73
CA LYS A 220 1.34 -10.62 21.45
C LYS A 220 0.97 -11.91 20.70
N ARG A 221 0.00 -11.88 19.78
CA ARG A 221 -0.57 -13.09 19.13
C ARG A 221 -0.07 -13.37 17.70
N TRP A 222 0.76 -12.50 17.12
CA TRP A 222 1.24 -12.63 15.73
C TRP A 222 2.57 -13.38 15.49
N PRO A 223 3.23 -14.09 16.43
CA PRO A 223 4.38 -14.93 16.10
C PRO A 223 4.09 -16.06 15.09
N ALA A 224 2.83 -16.43 14.89
CA ALA A 224 2.45 -17.55 14.02
C ALA A 224 2.70 -17.30 12.51
N CYS A 225 2.80 -16.04 12.06
CA CYS A 225 3.14 -15.72 10.67
C CYS A 225 4.65 -15.92 10.35
N TRP A 226 5.48 -16.21 11.35
CA TRP A 226 6.90 -16.49 11.15
C TRP A 226 7.13 -17.87 10.53
N LEU A 227 6.27 -18.85 10.85
CA LEU A 227 6.44 -20.26 10.42
C LEU A 227 5.88 -20.57 9.02
N LEU A 228 4.86 -19.85 8.55
CA LEU A 228 4.21 -20.15 7.27
C LEU A 228 4.95 -19.62 6.03
N LEU A 229 5.97 -18.79 6.21
CA LEU A 229 6.72 -18.18 5.11
C LEU A 229 8.20 -18.61 5.08
N GLN A 230 8.54 -19.68 5.81
CA GLN A 230 9.84 -20.36 5.75
C GLN A 230 9.80 -21.67 4.95
N HIS A 231 8.68 -21.98 4.29
CA HIS A 231 8.49 -23.16 3.44
C HIS A 231 8.07 -22.80 2.03
#